data_AF-A0A1V2QVW5-F1
#
_entry.id   AF-A0A1V2QVW5-F1
#
_cell.length_a   1.000
_cell.length_b   1.000
_cell.length_c   1.000
_cell.angle_alpha   90.00
_cell.angle_beta   90.00
_cell.angle_gamma   90.00
#
_symmetry.space_group_name_H-M   'P 1'
#
loop_
_entity.id
_entity.type
_entity.pdbx_description
1 polymer ?
#
loop_
_entity_poly.entity_id
_entity_poly.type
_entity_poly.pdbx_seq_one_letter_code
_entity_poly.pdbx_strand_id
1 'polypeptide(L)'
;MIRAGYREAAEQPGFAYRDYSPDEARAIVERALANEPCPVEEDQVEDVRLNLDLVQRRSSAPTTDTGMSVVAVTVPSMRMSNATELTDDHHAQLAELGLRVDHLDEAIWAGVDARASAPPLGPTNGAGLLDWIHRVGRLREVLVAEGWTRVDKWNAGLVQHPTKPVVLGTLQGNRHTGTLGAPLRSDYAKGPAIAAMMRGNDRDQFTLFDSLHTHEWKLWFLVTYPHQEGDRLVVLREVAQPEPTPQGQVVDRWAHRITLPPLVFGPLPTPRGTDGPDDIDVTVTLRG
;
A
#
# COMPACT_ATOMS: atom_id res chain seq x y z
N MET A 1 -10.69 17.56 12.68
CA MET A 1 -11.16 16.78 11.51
C MET A 1 -11.11 15.27 11.76
N ILE A 2 -10.02 14.72 12.30
CA ILE A 2 -9.86 13.28 12.56
C ILE A 2 -10.96 12.65 13.45
N ARG A 3 -11.37 13.33 14.55
CA ARG A 3 -12.44 12.84 15.45
C ARG A 3 -13.80 12.69 14.77
N ALA A 4 -14.10 13.50 13.76
CA ALA A 4 -15.36 13.41 13.04
C ALA A 4 -15.42 12.14 12.19
N GLY A 5 -14.33 11.79 11.50
CA GLY A 5 -14.24 10.56 10.70
C GLY A 5 -14.28 9.27 11.55
N TYR A 6 -13.68 9.27 12.75
CA TYR A 6 -13.80 8.12 13.66
C TYR A 6 -15.20 7.96 14.24
N ARG A 7 -15.92 9.07 14.46
CA ARG A 7 -17.31 9.03 14.92
C ARG A 7 -18.23 8.47 13.85
N GLU A 8 -18.02 8.85 12.59
CA GLU A 8 -18.74 8.34 11.42
C GLU A 8 -18.44 6.83 11.18
N ALA A 9 -17.19 6.41 11.33
CA ALA A 9 -16.81 5.01 11.22
C ALA A 9 -17.42 4.10 12.31
N ALA A 10 -17.74 4.66 13.48
CA ALA A 10 -18.31 3.93 14.60
C ALA A 10 -19.83 3.73 14.52
N GLU A 11 -20.48 4.32 13.53
CA GLU A 11 -21.89 4.01 13.22
C GLU A 11 -22.04 2.65 12.52
N GLN A 12 -20.92 1.98 12.17
CA GLN A 12 -20.91 0.60 11.68
C GLN A 12 -21.16 -0.41 12.81
N PRO A 13 -21.98 -1.46 12.59
CA PRO A 13 -22.26 -2.48 13.61
C PRO A 13 -20.99 -3.15 14.11
N GLY A 14 -20.70 -3.04 15.41
CA GLY A 14 -19.58 -3.72 16.09
C GLY A 14 -18.43 -2.83 16.55
N PHE A 15 -18.45 -1.52 16.26
CA PHE A 15 -17.44 -0.58 16.75
C PHE A 15 -18.03 0.38 17.78
N ALA A 16 -17.56 0.29 19.02
CA ALA A 16 -17.90 1.26 20.05
C ALA A 16 -16.89 2.41 20.05
N TYR A 17 -17.31 3.61 19.65
CA TYR A 17 -16.50 4.82 19.79
C TYR A 17 -16.90 5.58 21.05
N ARG A 18 -15.90 6.01 21.82
CA ARG A 18 -16.08 6.86 22.98
C ARG A 18 -15.06 7.98 22.94
N ASP A 19 -15.54 9.22 23.04
CA ASP A 19 -14.67 10.35 23.32
C ASP A 19 -14.26 10.28 24.79
N TYR A 20 -12.95 10.26 25.03
CA TYR A 20 -12.38 10.38 26.37
C TYR A 20 -11.88 11.81 26.56
N SER A 21 -12.19 12.38 27.72
CA SER A 21 -11.50 13.60 28.16
C SER A 21 -9.99 13.34 28.31
N PRO A 22 -9.14 14.38 28.26
CA PRO A 22 -7.70 14.21 28.46
C PRO A 22 -7.34 13.45 29.75
N ASP A 23 -8.10 13.66 30.82
CA ASP A 23 -7.87 12.99 32.11
C ASP A 23 -8.31 11.52 32.08
N GLU A 24 -9.44 11.20 31.44
CA GLU A 24 -9.87 9.81 31.24
C GLU A 24 -8.90 9.05 30.33
N ALA A 25 -8.42 9.67 29.25
CA ALA A 25 -7.44 9.08 28.36
C ALA A 25 -6.12 8.81 29.09
N ARG A 26 -5.66 9.76 29.92
CA ARG A 26 -4.46 9.59 30.76
C ARG A 26 -4.64 8.41 31.73
N ALA A 27 -5.76 8.33 32.43
CA ALA A 27 -6.05 7.24 33.37
C ALA A 27 -6.11 5.85 32.69
N ILE A 28 -6.60 5.78 31.44
CA ILE A 28 -6.61 4.53 30.65
C ILE A 28 -5.18 4.10 30.32
N VAL A 29 -4.35 5.04 29.84
CA VAL A 29 -2.96 4.77 29.49
C VAL A 29 -2.17 4.37 30.73
N GLU A 30 -2.31 5.08 31.85
CA GLU A 30 -1.66 4.74 33.13
C GLU A 30 -2.04 3.32 33.60
N ARG A 31 -3.32 2.95 33.49
CA ARG A 31 -3.78 1.60 33.83
C ARG A 31 -3.22 0.54 32.89
N ALA A 32 -3.10 0.84 31.60
CA ALA A 32 -2.53 -0.08 30.62
C ALA A 32 -1.02 -0.29 30.87
N LEU A 33 -0.30 0.79 31.19
CA LEU A 33 1.14 0.76 31.51
C LEU A 33 1.46 0.06 32.84
N ALA A 34 0.48 -0.05 33.74
CA ALA A 34 0.63 -0.76 35.01
C ALA A 34 0.49 -2.28 34.90
N ASN A 35 0.03 -2.82 33.76
CA ASN A 35 -0.06 -4.25 33.52
C ASN A 35 1.24 -4.81 32.93
N GLU A 36 1.52 -6.08 33.18
CA GLU A 36 2.64 -6.75 32.52
C GLU A 36 2.42 -6.79 30.99
N PRO A 37 3.45 -6.48 30.18
CA PRO A 37 3.35 -6.60 28.73
C PRO A 37 2.98 -8.04 28.35
N CYS A 38 2.10 -8.18 27.37
CA CYS A 38 1.77 -9.49 26.80
C CYS A 38 3.09 -10.19 26.38
N PRO A 39 3.25 -11.50 26.61
CA PRO A 39 4.45 -12.21 26.17
C PRO A 39 4.59 -12.04 24.65
N VAL A 40 5.75 -11.55 24.24
CA VAL A 40 6.13 -11.36 22.84
C VAL A 40 7.37 -12.20 22.55
N GLU A 41 7.46 -12.72 21.31
CA GLU A 41 8.64 -13.44 20.82
C GLU A 41 9.88 -12.53 20.89
N GLU A 42 11.07 -13.13 20.98
CA GLU A 42 12.33 -12.42 21.31
C GLU A 42 12.69 -11.31 20.29
N ASP A 43 12.25 -11.44 19.04
CA ASP A 43 12.41 -10.46 17.96
C ASP A 43 11.42 -9.27 18.03
N GLN A 44 10.39 -9.36 18.87
CA GLN A 44 9.37 -8.32 19.05
C GLN A 44 9.58 -7.46 20.32
N VAL A 45 10.58 -7.81 21.15
CA VAL A 45 10.85 -7.13 22.43
C VAL A 45 11.39 -5.70 22.23
N GLU A 46 12.15 -5.45 21.17
CA GLU A 46 12.79 -4.14 20.91
C GLU A 46 11.76 -3.09 20.46
N ASP A 47 10.78 -3.49 19.63
CA ASP A 47 9.70 -2.63 19.14
C ASP A 47 8.71 -2.21 20.23
N VAL A 48 8.39 -3.09 21.17
CA VAL A 48 7.44 -2.78 22.26
C VAL A 48 8.02 -1.76 23.23
N ARG A 49 9.32 -1.86 23.56
CA ARG A 49 10.00 -0.92 24.46
C ARG A 49 10.08 0.48 23.88
N LEU A 50 10.39 0.61 22.59
CA LEU A 50 10.41 1.91 21.89
C LEU A 50 9.04 2.59 21.88
N ASN A 51 7.96 1.81 21.73
CA ASN A 51 6.60 2.34 21.75
C ASN A 51 6.13 2.73 23.16
N LEU A 52 6.51 1.98 24.20
CA LEU A 52 6.20 2.32 25.60
C LEU A 52 6.81 3.67 26.00
N ASP A 53 8.08 3.89 25.66
CA ASP A 53 8.76 5.16 25.90
C ASP A 53 8.07 6.34 25.21
N LEU A 54 7.60 6.14 23.98
CA LEU A 54 6.90 7.17 23.21
C LEU A 54 5.53 7.50 23.84
N VAL A 55 4.80 6.49 24.29
CA VAL A 55 3.50 6.65 24.96
C VAL A 55 3.67 7.40 26.28
N GLN A 56 4.66 7.03 27.10
CA GLN A 56 4.97 7.70 28.37
C GLN A 56 5.36 9.17 28.18
N ARG A 57 6.16 9.48 27.15
CA ARG A 57 6.51 10.88 26.84
C ARG A 57 5.29 11.71 26.44
N ARG A 58 4.36 11.13 25.68
CA ARG A 58 3.14 11.82 25.22
C ARG A 58 2.11 11.99 26.33
N SER A 59 1.98 11.06 27.27
CA SER A 59 1.09 11.22 28.43
C SER A 59 1.57 12.30 29.40
N SER A 60 2.87 12.60 29.39
CA SER A 60 3.53 13.55 30.29
C SER A 60 3.62 14.98 29.74
N ALA A 61 3.32 15.19 28.46
CA ALA A 61 3.46 16.49 27.80
C ALA A 61 2.24 17.40 28.05
N PRO A 62 2.44 18.69 28.40
CA PRO A 62 1.34 19.65 28.50
C PRO A 62 0.77 19.97 27.12
N THR A 63 -0.56 20.08 27.03
CA THR A 63 -1.28 20.46 25.81
C THR A 63 -1.06 21.93 25.47
N THR A 64 -0.20 22.21 24.49
CA THR A 64 -0.15 23.51 23.81
C THR A 64 -1.01 23.47 22.55
N ASP A 65 -2.03 24.32 22.53
CA ASP A 65 -2.89 24.57 21.38
C ASP A 65 -2.21 25.60 20.46
N THR A 66 -1.74 25.17 19.30
CA THR A 66 -1.27 26.09 18.25
C THR A 66 -1.99 25.72 16.95
N GLY A 67 -2.96 26.56 16.60
CA GLY A 67 -3.69 26.47 15.33
C GLY A 67 -2.75 26.62 14.15
N MET A 68 -2.63 25.57 13.34
CA MET A 68 -1.93 25.58 12.07
C MET A 68 -2.96 25.46 10.95
N SER A 69 -3.13 26.54 10.20
CA SER A 69 -3.98 26.59 9.01
C SER A 69 -3.30 25.81 7.89
N VAL A 70 -3.97 24.76 7.40
CA VAL A 70 -3.50 23.97 6.24
C VAL A 70 -4.32 24.41 5.03
N VAL A 71 -3.64 25.05 4.07
CA VAL A 71 -4.19 25.31 2.74
C VAL A 71 -4.25 23.98 2.00
N ALA A 72 -5.46 23.50 1.72
CA ALA A 72 -5.67 22.33 0.89
C ALA A 72 -5.30 22.67 -0.56
N VAL A 73 -4.19 22.14 -1.04
CA VAL A 73 -3.86 22.15 -2.48
C VAL A 73 -4.59 20.96 -3.10
N THR A 74 -5.69 21.25 -3.79
CA THR A 74 -6.35 20.28 -4.67
C THR A 74 -5.51 20.15 -5.94
N VAL A 75 -4.78 19.04 -6.07
CA VAL A 75 -4.08 18.72 -7.33
C VAL A 75 -5.08 18.01 -8.25
N PRO A 76 -5.34 18.52 -9.48
CA PRO A 76 -6.21 17.84 -10.43
C PRO A 76 -5.59 16.50 -10.85
N SER A 77 -6.37 15.42 -10.74
CA SER A 77 -6.04 14.11 -11.30
C SER A 77 -6.03 14.21 -12.82
N MET A 78 -4.84 14.30 -13.43
CA MET A 78 -4.68 14.35 -14.87
C MET A 78 -4.11 13.02 -15.37
N ARG A 79 -5.01 12.19 -15.90
CA ARG A 79 -4.67 10.95 -16.63
C ARG A 79 -3.99 11.32 -17.94
N MET A 80 -2.68 11.07 -18.07
CA MET A 80 -1.98 11.13 -19.35
C MET A 80 -1.16 9.84 -19.52
N SER A 81 -1.73 8.86 -20.22
CA SER A 81 -1.04 7.66 -20.67
C SER A 81 -0.34 7.93 -22.00
N ASN A 82 0.98 7.81 -22.05
CA ASN A 82 1.71 7.53 -23.30
C ASN A 82 2.90 6.63 -22.96
N ALA A 83 2.63 5.33 -22.91
CA ALA A 83 3.58 4.22 -22.99
C ALA A 83 2.83 3.08 -23.71
N THR A 84 3.53 2.32 -24.56
CA THR A 84 3.05 1.25 -25.47
C THR A 84 1.64 0.76 -25.16
N GLU A 85 0.69 0.88 -26.08
CA GLU A 85 -0.71 0.55 -25.79
C GLU A 85 -0.88 -0.92 -25.35
N LEU A 86 -1.82 -1.14 -24.44
CA LEU A 86 -2.27 -2.48 -24.07
C LEU A 86 -2.79 -3.20 -25.32
N THR A 87 -2.47 -4.48 -25.46
CA THR A 87 -2.91 -5.32 -26.58
C THR A 87 -4.08 -6.19 -26.14
N ASP A 88 -4.84 -6.71 -27.10
CA ASP A 88 -5.89 -7.71 -26.83
C ASP A 88 -5.35 -8.95 -26.11
N ASP A 89 -4.08 -9.31 -26.36
CA ASP A 89 -3.39 -10.41 -25.68
C ASP A 89 -3.22 -10.13 -24.18
N HIS A 90 -2.80 -8.91 -23.79
CA HIS A 90 -2.73 -8.52 -22.38
C HIS A 90 -4.11 -8.62 -21.70
N HIS A 91 -5.16 -8.18 -22.39
CA HIS A 91 -6.52 -8.26 -21.86
C HIS A 91 -6.98 -9.71 -21.69
N ALA A 92 -6.69 -10.58 -22.66
CA ALA A 92 -7.02 -12.00 -22.60
C ALA A 92 -6.30 -12.71 -21.44
N GLN A 93 -4.99 -12.52 -21.31
CA GLN A 93 -4.18 -13.11 -20.23
C GLN A 93 -4.64 -12.66 -18.83
N LEU A 94 -4.96 -11.37 -18.65
CA LEU A 94 -5.52 -10.89 -17.38
C LEU A 94 -6.91 -11.47 -17.11
N ALA A 95 -7.76 -11.57 -18.14
CA ALA A 95 -9.09 -12.14 -18.01
C ALA A 95 -9.05 -13.63 -17.63
N GLU A 96 -8.04 -14.40 -18.08
CA GLU A 96 -7.80 -15.78 -17.64
C GLU A 96 -7.59 -15.87 -16.12
N LEU A 97 -7.01 -14.85 -15.49
CA LEU A 97 -6.86 -14.73 -14.04
C LEU A 97 -8.09 -14.13 -13.34
N GLY A 98 -9.09 -13.68 -14.10
CA GLY A 98 -10.26 -12.94 -13.59
C GLY A 98 -9.94 -11.50 -13.23
N LEU A 99 -8.86 -10.94 -13.78
CA LEU A 99 -8.41 -9.59 -13.56
C LEU A 99 -8.77 -8.70 -14.74
N ARG A 100 -8.90 -7.40 -14.46
CA ARG A 100 -9.03 -6.37 -15.47
C ARG A 100 -7.98 -5.29 -15.23
N VAL A 101 -7.48 -4.70 -16.31
CA VAL A 101 -6.39 -3.74 -16.24
C VAL A 101 -6.78 -2.44 -15.53
N ASP A 102 -8.02 -1.98 -15.70
CA ASP A 102 -8.58 -0.80 -15.02
C ASP A 102 -8.49 -0.93 -13.49
N HIS A 103 -8.79 -2.11 -12.94
CA HIS A 103 -8.62 -2.37 -11.50
C HIS A 103 -7.17 -2.32 -11.03
N LEU A 104 -6.23 -2.80 -11.85
CA LEU A 104 -4.80 -2.72 -11.54
C LEU A 104 -4.31 -1.27 -11.61
N ASP A 105 -4.75 -0.51 -12.62
CA ASP A 105 -4.46 0.91 -12.77
C ASP A 105 -4.95 1.68 -11.55
N GLU A 106 -6.22 1.50 -11.15
CA GLU A 106 -6.80 2.19 -9.99
C GLU A 106 -6.04 1.91 -8.70
N ALA A 107 -5.61 0.66 -8.48
CA ALA A 107 -4.79 0.32 -7.33
C ALA A 107 -3.44 1.04 -7.36
N ILE A 108 -2.77 1.08 -8.52
CA ILE A 108 -1.48 1.78 -8.68
C ILE A 108 -1.64 3.28 -8.46
N TRP A 109 -2.69 3.89 -9.03
CA TRP A 109 -3.02 5.30 -8.82
C TRP A 109 -3.20 5.63 -7.34
N ALA A 110 -4.00 4.85 -6.62
CA ALA A 110 -4.21 5.06 -5.18
C ALA A 110 -2.90 5.00 -4.38
N GLY A 111 -1.99 4.09 -4.73
CA GLY A 111 -0.67 3.99 -4.10
C GLY A 111 0.24 5.20 -4.43
N VAL A 112 0.26 5.62 -5.69
CA VAL A 112 1.07 6.78 -6.12
C VAL A 112 0.57 8.08 -5.47
N ASP A 113 -0.73 8.29 -5.41
CA ASP A 113 -1.33 9.47 -4.77
C ASP A 113 -0.99 9.49 -3.27
N ALA A 114 -1.08 8.34 -2.59
CA ALA A 114 -0.72 8.21 -1.19
C ALA A 114 0.78 8.45 -0.94
N ARG A 115 1.65 7.93 -1.81
CA ARG A 115 3.09 8.20 -1.78
C ARG A 115 3.38 9.69 -1.86
N ALA A 116 2.70 10.41 -2.75
CA ALA A 116 2.87 11.85 -2.93
C ALA A 116 2.40 12.66 -1.71
N SER A 117 1.46 12.11 -0.92
CA SER A 117 0.96 12.72 0.33
C SER A 117 1.88 12.51 1.54
N ALA A 118 2.99 11.78 1.39
CA ALA A 118 3.89 11.47 2.49
C ALA A 118 4.44 12.75 3.14
N PRO A 119 4.39 12.90 4.48
CA PRO A 119 4.91 14.07 5.14
C PRO A 119 6.42 14.26 4.84
N PRO A 120 6.89 15.49 4.53
CA PRO A 120 8.29 15.74 4.21
C PRO A 120 9.27 15.35 5.32
N LEU A 121 8.81 15.42 6.58
CA LEU A 121 9.58 15.04 7.77
C LEU A 121 9.17 13.67 8.32
N GLY A 122 8.46 12.86 7.52
CA GLY A 122 8.09 11.50 7.86
C GLY A 122 9.29 10.55 7.87
N PRO A 123 9.11 9.31 8.34
CA PRO A 123 10.16 8.31 8.30
C PRO A 123 10.57 8.00 6.85
N THR A 124 11.81 7.58 6.64
CA THR A 124 12.39 7.33 5.30
C THR A 124 11.57 6.36 4.44
N ASN A 125 10.95 5.36 5.05
CA ASN A 125 10.09 4.39 4.37
C ASN A 125 8.61 4.82 4.28
N GLY A 126 8.25 5.97 4.84
CA GLY A 126 6.85 6.41 4.99
C GLY A 126 6.11 6.51 3.66
N ALA A 127 6.76 7.08 2.64
CA ALA A 127 6.17 7.20 1.31
C ALA A 127 5.90 5.82 0.66
N GLY A 128 6.83 4.88 0.79
CA GLY A 128 6.65 3.51 0.29
C GLY A 128 5.61 2.71 1.07
N LEU A 129 5.52 2.94 2.38
CA LEU A 129 4.51 2.30 3.23
C LEU A 129 3.10 2.80 2.89
N LEU A 130 2.91 4.11 2.73
CA LEU A 130 1.64 4.70 2.32
C LEU A 130 1.19 4.19 0.94
N ASP A 131 2.13 4.11 0.00
CA ASP A 131 1.89 3.52 -1.32
C ASP A 131 1.33 2.10 -1.19
N TRP A 132 2.02 1.23 -0.45
CA TRP A 132 1.60 -0.14 -0.26
C TRP A 132 0.23 -0.26 0.43
N ILE A 133 -0.02 0.50 1.50
CA ILE A 133 -1.30 0.50 2.23
C ILE A 133 -2.45 0.85 1.29
N HIS A 134 -2.34 1.97 0.58
CA HIS A 134 -3.42 2.47 -0.27
C HIS A 134 -3.62 1.61 -1.51
N ARG A 135 -2.54 1.10 -2.11
CA ARG A 135 -2.63 0.17 -3.24
C ARG A 135 -3.32 -1.13 -2.86
N VAL A 136 -2.91 -1.75 -1.75
CA VAL A 136 -3.55 -2.97 -1.24
C VAL A 136 -5.02 -2.70 -0.91
N GLY A 137 -5.31 -1.58 -0.25
CA GLY A 137 -6.67 -1.16 0.08
C GLY A 137 -7.55 -1.02 -1.16
N ARG A 138 -7.10 -0.25 -2.16
CA ARG A 138 -7.86 -0.04 -3.39
C ARG A 138 -8.01 -1.31 -4.21
N LEU A 139 -6.94 -2.11 -4.34
CA LEU A 139 -7.00 -3.41 -5.04
C LEU A 139 -8.03 -4.34 -4.40
N ARG A 140 -8.07 -4.39 -3.06
CA ARG A 140 -9.06 -5.16 -2.32
C ARG A 140 -10.48 -4.66 -2.56
N GLU A 141 -10.69 -3.36 -2.47
CA GLU A 141 -11.99 -2.74 -2.66
C GLU A 141 -12.57 -3.09 -4.03
N VAL A 142 -11.81 -2.86 -5.11
CA VAL A 142 -12.29 -3.09 -6.48
C VAL A 142 -12.51 -4.57 -6.78
N LEU A 143 -11.67 -5.48 -6.26
CA LEU A 143 -11.82 -6.91 -6.51
C LEU A 143 -12.92 -7.55 -5.65
N VAL A 144 -13.10 -7.09 -4.41
CA VAL A 144 -14.21 -7.55 -3.56
C VAL A 144 -15.56 -7.15 -4.15
N ALA A 145 -15.65 -5.97 -4.77
CA ALA A 145 -16.85 -5.57 -5.51
C ALA A 145 -17.19 -6.53 -6.68
N GLU A 146 -16.20 -7.23 -7.22
CA GLU A 146 -16.35 -8.29 -8.25
C GLU A 146 -16.54 -9.70 -7.65
N GLY A 147 -16.77 -9.81 -6.34
CA GLY A 147 -17.00 -11.09 -5.66
C GLY A 147 -15.72 -11.83 -5.26
N TRP A 148 -14.53 -11.20 -5.33
CA TRP A 148 -13.34 -11.75 -4.71
C TRP A 148 -13.44 -11.68 -3.19
N THR A 149 -12.71 -12.55 -2.50
CA THR A 149 -12.71 -12.60 -1.04
C THR A 149 -11.36 -12.16 -0.48
N ARG A 150 -11.39 -11.31 0.55
CA ARG A 150 -10.19 -10.91 1.27
C ARG A 150 -9.57 -12.10 2.00
N VAL A 151 -8.26 -12.28 1.87
CA VAL A 151 -7.51 -13.28 2.62
C VAL A 151 -6.67 -12.58 3.67
N ASP A 152 -7.06 -12.74 4.94
CA ASP A 152 -6.41 -12.11 6.10
C ASP A 152 -5.47 -13.03 6.85
N LYS A 153 -4.83 -13.95 6.12
CA LYS A 153 -3.72 -14.71 6.67
C LYS A 153 -2.48 -13.80 6.71
N TRP A 154 -1.91 -13.62 7.90
CA TRP A 154 -0.60 -13.01 8.13
C TRP A 154 -0.44 -11.55 7.66
N ASN A 155 -1.54 -10.79 7.60
CA ASN A 155 -1.54 -9.41 7.09
C ASN A 155 -0.92 -9.26 5.68
N ALA A 156 -0.91 -10.32 4.87
CA ALA A 156 -0.20 -10.37 3.60
C ALA A 156 -0.87 -9.56 2.47
N GLY A 157 -1.94 -8.82 2.75
CA GLY A 157 -2.59 -7.96 1.75
C GLY A 157 -3.28 -8.72 0.60
N LEU A 158 -3.61 -10.00 0.78
CA LEU A 158 -4.06 -10.89 -0.29
C LEU A 158 -5.57 -10.84 -0.53
N VAL A 159 -5.98 -11.20 -1.74
CA VAL A 159 -7.37 -11.48 -2.17
C VAL A 159 -7.43 -12.75 -3.00
N GLN A 160 -8.54 -13.46 -2.92
CA GLN A 160 -8.77 -14.73 -3.59
C GLN A 160 -9.95 -14.62 -4.57
N HIS A 161 -9.76 -15.14 -5.78
CA HIS A 161 -10.82 -15.23 -6.78
C HIS A 161 -11.92 -16.22 -6.31
N PRO A 162 -13.22 -15.96 -6.58
CA PRO A 162 -14.31 -16.81 -6.09
C PRO A 162 -14.28 -18.26 -6.60
N THR A 163 -13.93 -18.47 -7.87
CA THR A 163 -13.96 -19.80 -8.52
C THR A 163 -12.61 -20.29 -9.08
N LYS A 164 -11.70 -19.40 -9.48
CA LYS A 164 -10.38 -19.75 -10.01
C LYS A 164 -9.38 -19.97 -8.87
N PRO A 165 -8.35 -20.82 -9.05
CA PRO A 165 -7.31 -21.03 -8.05
C PRO A 165 -6.31 -19.86 -8.02
N VAL A 166 -6.79 -18.61 -8.01
CA VAL A 166 -5.95 -17.40 -8.06
C VAL A 166 -6.04 -16.67 -6.73
N VAL A 167 -4.89 -16.43 -6.13
CA VAL A 167 -4.72 -15.49 -5.01
C VAL A 167 -3.78 -14.39 -5.47
N LEU A 168 -4.21 -13.14 -5.34
CA LEU A 168 -3.45 -11.96 -5.77
C LEU A 168 -2.97 -11.17 -4.55
N GLY A 169 -1.69 -10.80 -4.57
CA GLY A 169 -1.10 -9.81 -3.68
C GLY A 169 -0.43 -8.67 -4.45
N THR A 170 0.18 -7.74 -3.72
CA THR A 170 1.06 -6.70 -4.29
C THR A 170 2.51 -6.96 -3.91
N LEU A 171 3.44 -6.59 -4.79
CA LEU A 171 4.86 -6.81 -4.58
C LEU A 171 5.68 -5.68 -5.20
N GLN A 172 6.70 -5.21 -4.49
CA GLN A 172 7.70 -4.31 -5.06
C GLN A 172 8.76 -5.11 -5.81
N GLY A 173 8.86 -4.86 -7.12
CA GLY A 173 9.87 -5.43 -7.99
C GLY A 173 11.14 -4.59 -8.02
N ASN A 174 11.89 -4.69 -9.11
CA ASN A 174 13.09 -3.91 -9.39
C ASN A 174 12.95 -3.17 -10.74
N ARG A 175 14.01 -2.47 -11.17
CA ARG A 175 14.08 -1.77 -12.47
C ARG A 175 13.83 -2.65 -13.71
N HIS A 176 13.77 -3.98 -13.56
CA HIS A 176 13.50 -4.92 -14.66
C HIS A 176 12.02 -5.34 -14.73
N THR A 177 11.19 -4.78 -13.85
CA THR A 177 9.72 -4.96 -13.87
C THR A 177 9.15 -4.55 -15.23
N GLY A 178 8.25 -5.36 -15.79
CA GLY A 178 7.62 -5.09 -17.08
C GLY A 178 8.52 -5.29 -18.30
N THR A 179 9.79 -5.70 -18.11
CA THR A 179 10.70 -6.03 -19.21
C THR A 179 10.82 -7.55 -19.36
N LEU A 180 10.32 -8.08 -20.47
CA LEU A 180 10.39 -9.51 -20.77
C LEU A 180 11.85 -9.96 -20.94
N GLY A 181 12.20 -11.12 -20.38
CA GLY A 181 13.56 -11.68 -20.43
C GLY A 181 14.60 -11.01 -19.51
N ALA A 182 14.28 -9.87 -18.90
CA ALA A 182 15.16 -9.22 -17.91
C ALA A 182 15.03 -9.86 -16.51
N PRO A 183 16.06 -9.76 -15.65
CA PRO A 183 16.09 -10.41 -14.34
C PRO A 183 15.19 -9.66 -13.33
N LEU A 184 13.90 -9.95 -13.38
CA LEU A 184 12.93 -9.49 -12.40
C LEU A 184 13.23 -10.14 -11.04
N ARG A 185 13.25 -9.32 -9.99
CA ARG A 185 13.39 -9.80 -8.62
C ARG A 185 12.53 -8.97 -7.68
N SER A 186 12.02 -9.60 -6.63
CA SER A 186 11.39 -8.89 -5.53
C SER A 186 12.41 -8.18 -4.64
N ASP A 187 12.08 -6.96 -4.20
CA ASP A 187 13.03 -6.12 -3.49
C ASP A 187 13.43 -6.67 -2.10
N TYR A 188 12.49 -7.33 -1.42
CA TYR A 188 12.67 -7.88 -0.07
C TYR A 188 12.50 -9.40 -0.02
N ALA A 189 13.19 -10.03 0.94
CA ALA A 189 13.01 -11.45 1.24
C ALA A 189 11.57 -11.75 1.67
N LYS A 190 11.11 -12.98 1.40
CA LYS A 190 9.75 -13.40 1.71
C LYS A 190 9.68 -14.18 3.01
N GLY A 191 8.75 -13.78 3.85
CA GLY A 191 8.45 -14.45 5.12
C GLY A 191 7.84 -15.84 4.92
N PRO A 192 7.72 -16.62 6.00
CA PRO A 192 7.24 -18.01 5.97
C PRO A 192 5.84 -18.14 5.35
N ALA A 193 4.97 -17.15 5.57
CA ALA A 193 3.62 -17.14 5.03
C ALA A 193 3.59 -17.16 3.50
N ILE A 194 4.31 -16.23 2.87
CA ILE A 194 4.37 -16.13 1.41
C ILE A 194 5.10 -17.34 0.83
N ALA A 195 6.22 -17.76 1.44
CA ALA A 195 6.95 -18.95 1.00
C ALA A 195 6.06 -20.22 1.04
N ALA A 196 5.24 -20.37 2.09
CA ALA A 196 4.31 -21.49 2.22
C ALA A 196 3.24 -21.50 1.12
N MET A 197 2.74 -20.33 0.72
CA MET A 197 1.76 -20.19 -0.36
C MET A 197 2.37 -20.41 -1.73
N MET A 198 3.62 -19.98 -1.95
CA MET A 198 4.33 -20.22 -3.21
C MET A 198 4.52 -21.71 -3.50
N ARG A 199 4.52 -22.60 -2.50
CA ARG A 199 4.61 -24.06 -2.73
C ARG A 199 3.49 -24.60 -3.63
N GLY A 200 2.32 -23.96 -3.65
CA GLY A 200 1.23 -24.33 -4.58
C GLY A 200 1.54 -24.03 -6.04
N ASN A 201 2.54 -23.17 -6.32
CA ASN A 201 2.85 -22.75 -7.69
C ASN A 201 3.53 -23.83 -8.53
N ASP A 202 4.30 -24.76 -7.94
CA ASP A 202 5.06 -25.80 -8.67
C ASP A 202 4.21 -26.92 -9.30
N ARG A 203 2.93 -27.06 -8.91
CA ARG A 203 2.09 -28.16 -9.35
C ARG A 203 1.26 -27.77 -10.56
N ASP A 204 1.83 -27.94 -11.76
CA ASP A 204 1.09 -27.79 -13.03
C ASP A 204 0.42 -29.08 -13.49
N GLN A 205 0.46 -30.14 -12.67
CA GLN A 205 -0.32 -31.33 -12.98
C GLN A 205 -1.77 -31.15 -12.54
N PHE A 206 -2.64 -30.87 -13.52
CA PHE A 206 -3.97 -31.48 -13.55
C PHE A 206 -3.79 -33.01 -13.51
N THR A 207 -3.45 -33.58 -12.36
CA THR A 207 -3.47 -35.03 -12.18
C THR A 207 -4.91 -35.47 -12.21
N LEU A 208 -5.19 -36.43 -13.09
CA LEU A 208 -6.48 -37.04 -13.39
C LEU A 208 -7.13 -37.81 -12.20
N PHE A 209 -6.73 -37.53 -10.96
CA PHE A 209 -7.15 -38.21 -9.75
C PHE A 209 -7.57 -37.19 -8.69
N ASP A 210 -8.65 -36.47 -8.96
CA ASP A 210 -9.16 -35.47 -8.04
C ASP A 210 -10.30 -36.04 -7.18
N SER A 211 -9.88 -36.71 -6.11
CA SER A 211 -10.74 -36.92 -4.96
C SER A 211 -9.86 -36.85 -3.73
N LEU A 212 -9.88 -35.67 -3.08
CA LEU A 212 -9.35 -35.32 -1.74
C LEU A 212 -8.22 -34.26 -1.69
N HIS A 213 -8.07 -33.37 -2.67
CA HIS A 213 -7.12 -32.25 -2.54
C HIS A 213 -7.84 -30.91 -2.34
N THR A 214 -7.58 -30.29 -1.19
CA THR A 214 -7.93 -28.91 -0.89
C THR A 214 -7.49 -28.01 -2.05
N HIS A 215 -8.42 -27.33 -2.71
CA HIS A 215 -8.17 -26.36 -3.80
C HIS A 215 -6.85 -25.61 -3.60
N GLU A 216 -5.79 -26.02 -4.29
CA GLU A 216 -4.46 -25.44 -4.11
C GLU A 216 -4.38 -24.11 -4.86
N TRP A 217 -4.32 -23.03 -4.10
CA TRP A 217 -4.24 -21.68 -4.63
C TRP A 217 -2.90 -21.43 -5.32
N LYS A 218 -2.94 -20.78 -6.49
CA LYS A 218 -1.78 -20.20 -7.16
C LYS A 218 -1.63 -18.75 -6.70
N LEU A 219 -0.46 -18.44 -6.14
CA LEU A 219 -0.14 -17.09 -5.70
C LEU A 219 0.40 -16.27 -6.87
N TRP A 220 -0.23 -15.13 -7.13
CA TRP A 220 0.15 -14.13 -8.12
C TRP A 220 0.40 -12.79 -7.45
N PHE A 221 1.19 -11.94 -8.10
CA PHE A 221 1.46 -10.59 -7.64
C PHE A 221 1.22 -9.55 -8.73
N LEU A 222 0.56 -8.46 -8.35
CA LEU A 222 0.74 -7.18 -9.03
C LEU A 222 2.11 -6.64 -8.60
N VAL A 223 3.08 -6.76 -9.50
CA VAL A 223 4.45 -6.30 -9.29
C VAL A 223 4.59 -4.90 -9.84
N THR A 224 5.16 -3.99 -9.05
CA THR A 224 5.41 -2.61 -9.48
C THR A 224 6.82 -2.16 -9.13
N TYR A 225 7.36 -1.24 -9.91
CA TYR A 225 8.56 -0.50 -9.57
C TYR A 225 8.41 0.96 -9.98
N PRO A 226 8.21 1.89 -9.01
CA PRO A 226 8.20 3.32 -9.28
C PRO A 226 9.62 3.86 -9.43
N HIS A 227 9.88 4.65 -10.48
CA HIS A 227 11.11 5.40 -10.67
C HIS A 227 10.85 6.76 -11.29
N GLN A 228 11.77 7.70 -11.08
CA GLN A 228 11.69 9.04 -11.63
C GLN A 228 12.39 9.08 -13.00
N GLU A 229 11.71 9.63 -14.00
CA GLU A 229 12.28 9.97 -15.31
C GLU A 229 12.05 11.46 -15.58
N GLY A 230 13.10 12.27 -15.35
CA GLY A 230 12.98 13.73 -15.43
C GLY A 230 12.04 14.26 -14.35
N ASP A 231 10.99 14.97 -14.77
CA ASP A 231 9.93 15.52 -13.90
C ASP A 231 8.75 14.57 -13.71
N ARG A 232 8.78 13.37 -14.30
CA ARG A 232 7.69 12.40 -14.28
C ARG A 232 8.00 11.22 -13.38
N LEU A 233 6.97 10.73 -12.70
CA LEU A 233 7.01 9.42 -12.08
C LEU A 233 6.55 8.38 -13.11
N VAL A 234 7.38 7.37 -13.34
CA VAL A 234 7.05 6.21 -14.16
C VAL A 234 6.92 5.00 -13.25
N VAL A 235 5.83 4.25 -13.39
CA VAL A 235 5.60 3.01 -12.63
C VAL A 235 5.64 1.85 -13.61
N LEU A 236 6.74 1.12 -13.58
CA LEU A 236 6.85 -0.17 -14.25
C LEU A 236 5.94 -1.17 -13.55
N ARG A 237 5.31 -2.05 -14.31
CA ARG A 237 4.31 -2.98 -13.76
C ARG A 237 4.18 -4.27 -14.55
N GLU A 238 3.82 -5.33 -13.85
CA GLU A 238 3.45 -6.62 -14.43
C GLU A 238 2.60 -7.43 -13.45
N VAL A 239 1.89 -8.44 -13.96
CA VAL A 239 1.26 -9.47 -13.13
C VAL A 239 2.09 -10.73 -13.27
N ALA A 240 2.65 -11.22 -12.17
CA ALA A 240 3.63 -12.32 -12.23
C ALA A 240 3.36 -13.39 -11.18
N GLN A 241 3.59 -14.64 -11.58
CA GLN A 241 3.54 -15.80 -10.72
C GLN A 241 4.96 -16.24 -10.38
N PRO A 242 5.37 -16.23 -9.10
CA PRO A 242 6.68 -16.71 -8.69
C PRO A 242 6.76 -18.24 -8.78
N GLU A 243 7.95 -18.77 -9.08
CA GLU A 243 8.26 -20.15 -8.71
C GLU A 243 8.39 -20.28 -7.18
N PRO A 244 8.29 -21.50 -6.61
CA PRO A 244 8.56 -21.70 -5.19
C PRO A 244 9.92 -21.14 -4.80
N THR A 245 9.85 -20.22 -3.83
CA THR A 245 11.00 -19.52 -3.28
C THR A 245 11.10 -19.89 -1.80
N PRO A 246 12.26 -20.38 -1.33
CA PRO A 246 12.45 -20.69 0.08
C PRO A 246 12.22 -19.46 0.99
N GLN A 247 11.82 -19.71 2.23
CA GLN A 247 11.72 -18.67 3.25
C GLN A 247 13.05 -17.91 3.38
N GLY A 248 12.97 -16.59 3.59
CA GLY A 248 14.14 -15.74 3.77
C GLY A 248 14.86 -15.40 2.46
N GLN A 249 14.38 -15.88 1.32
CA GLN A 249 14.90 -15.52 0.01
C GLN A 249 14.00 -14.54 -0.71
N VAL A 250 14.61 -13.78 -1.61
CA VAL A 250 13.90 -12.97 -2.60
C VAL A 250 13.37 -13.85 -3.71
N VAL A 251 12.26 -13.45 -4.32
CA VAL A 251 11.78 -14.08 -5.55
C VAL A 251 12.64 -13.57 -6.69
N ASP A 252 13.31 -14.46 -7.40
CA ASP A 252 14.09 -14.18 -8.61
C ASP A 252 13.77 -15.12 -9.79
N ARG A 253 12.91 -16.11 -9.56
CA ARG A 253 12.37 -17.02 -10.58
C ARG A 253 10.85 -16.91 -10.67
N TRP A 254 10.34 -16.97 -11.88
CA TRP A 254 8.95 -16.64 -12.20
C TRP A 254 8.40 -17.65 -13.20
N ALA A 255 7.37 -18.38 -12.80
CA ALA A 255 6.70 -19.37 -13.65
C ALA A 255 5.96 -18.69 -14.80
N HIS A 256 5.30 -17.55 -14.52
CA HIS A 256 4.53 -16.79 -15.50
C HIS A 256 4.71 -15.30 -15.28
N ARG A 257 4.74 -14.53 -16.38
CA ARG A 257 4.87 -13.06 -16.38
C ARG A 257 3.98 -12.46 -17.46
N ILE A 258 3.04 -11.61 -17.05
CA ILE A 258 2.22 -10.77 -17.91
C ILE A 258 2.77 -9.36 -17.80
N THR A 259 3.69 -8.99 -18.69
CA THR A 259 4.31 -7.66 -18.71
C THR A 259 3.29 -6.63 -19.15
N LEU A 260 3.16 -5.54 -18.40
CA LEU A 260 2.22 -4.48 -18.73
C LEU A 260 2.99 -3.20 -19.09
N PRO A 261 2.44 -2.38 -20.00
CA PRO A 261 3.00 -1.06 -20.28
C PRO A 261 3.10 -0.22 -19.00
N PRO A 262 4.16 0.58 -18.83
CA PRO A 262 4.31 1.40 -17.64
C PRO A 262 3.23 2.48 -17.56
N LEU A 263 2.88 2.86 -16.33
CA LEU A 263 2.03 4.02 -16.09
C LEU A 263 2.91 5.25 -15.91
N VAL A 264 2.57 6.34 -16.60
CA VAL A 264 3.30 7.61 -16.51
C VAL A 264 2.42 8.62 -15.79
N PHE A 265 3.00 9.26 -14.78
CA PHE A 265 2.36 10.28 -13.97
C PHE A 265 3.07 11.59 -14.29
N GLY A 266 2.30 12.58 -14.75
CA GLY A 266 2.81 13.89 -15.17
C GLY A 266 3.51 14.65 -14.05
N PRO A 267 4.12 15.82 -14.36
CA PRO A 267 4.86 16.58 -13.37
C PRO A 267 4.01 16.84 -12.14
N LEU A 268 4.48 16.38 -10.98
CA LEU A 268 4.02 16.95 -9.72
C LEU A 268 4.33 18.45 -9.81
N PRO A 269 3.35 19.35 -9.57
CA PRO A 269 3.64 20.77 -9.59
C PRO A 269 4.82 21.00 -8.67
N THR A 270 5.93 21.48 -9.23
CA THR A 270 7.07 21.94 -8.44
C THR A 270 6.51 22.85 -7.35
N PRO A 271 6.93 22.71 -6.08
CA PRO A 271 6.72 23.81 -5.14
C PRO A 271 7.21 25.04 -5.88
N ARG A 272 6.33 26.04 -6.05
CA ARG A 272 6.76 27.32 -6.61
C ARG A 272 8.05 27.65 -5.87
N GLY A 273 9.13 27.79 -6.65
CA GLY A 273 10.38 28.28 -6.11
C GLY A 273 10.04 29.51 -5.28
N THR A 274 10.78 29.68 -4.20
CA THR A 274 10.83 30.93 -3.45
C THR A 274 11.27 32.04 -4.40
N ASP A 275 10.37 32.52 -5.26
CA ASP A 275 10.38 33.90 -5.67
C ASP A 275 10.11 34.65 -4.38
N GLY A 276 11.13 35.38 -3.94
CA GLY A 276 11.09 36.20 -2.74
C GLY A 276 9.86 37.12 -2.76
N PRO A 277 9.50 37.70 -1.61
CA PRO A 277 8.36 38.58 -1.55
C PRO A 277 8.52 39.69 -2.58
N ASP A 278 7.66 39.71 -3.60
CA ASP A 278 7.42 40.94 -4.34
C ASP A 278 6.92 41.93 -3.29
N ASP A 279 7.73 42.94 -3.00
CA ASP A 279 7.41 44.06 -2.13
C ASP A 279 6.13 44.72 -2.67
N ILE A 280 5.00 44.42 -2.03
CA ILE A 280 3.77 45.17 -2.22
C ILE A 280 3.90 46.44 -1.38
N ASP A 281 4.31 47.54 -2.01
CA ASP A 281 4.31 48.86 -1.40
C ASP A 281 2.85 49.37 -1.29
N VAL A 282 2.22 49.14 -0.14
CA VAL A 282 0.88 49.64 0.17
C VAL A 282 1.01 51.02 0.82
N THR A 283 0.84 52.08 0.03
CA THR A 283 0.71 53.45 0.56
C THR A 283 -0.64 53.63 1.27
N VAL A 284 -0.65 53.58 2.60
CA VAL A 284 -1.85 53.89 3.41
C VAL A 284 -2.05 55.40 3.47
N THR A 285 -3.08 55.91 2.80
CA THR A 285 -3.57 57.28 3.04
C THR A 285 -4.64 57.25 4.14
N LEU A 286 -4.30 57.79 5.31
CA LEU A 286 -5.26 58.03 6.38
C LEU A 286 -6.17 59.20 5.98
N ARG A 287 -7.48 58.97 5.85
CA ARG A 287 -8.48 60.04 5.80
C ARG A 287 -8.91 60.36 7.23
N GLY A 288 -8.87 61.66 7.56
CA GLY A 288 -9.29 62.22 8.85
C GLY A 288 -10.79 62.32 9.01
#